data_AF-H2S4J9-F1
#
_entry.id   AF-H2S4J9-F1
#
_cell.length_a   1.000
_cell.length_b   1.000
_cell.length_c   1.000
_cell.angle_alpha   90.00
_cell.angle_beta   90.00
_cell.angle_gamma   90.00
#
_symmetry.space_group_name_H-M   'P 1'
#
loop_
_entity.id
_entity.type
_entity.pdbx_description
1 polymer ?
#
loop_
_entity_poly.entity_id
_entity_poly.type
_entity_poly.pdbx_seq_one_letter_code
_entity_poly.pdbx_strand_id
1 'polypeptide(L)'
;MDHPPRPELFDFHGISMTHYFTSNWENVQKFQARPDDVFIASYPKSGNTWLSYIVDLLFFGPTSMSHHERVPNLEIALPGRLTASRESVTTVLGTDHIESMQTSPRLIQTHLPVHLIPKSVWEKNCRIVYVARNAKDSVVSYYHFERMTVVFPEPGDWGSYLKRFMAGKMVFGSWYDHVNNWWKRKQSYSNVHFMFYEDLIENTGREIEKLSTFLGLSPSSEEMERIIDLVQFDKMKTNNNINLSGFAGMDFKVSSFIRKGKVGDWKNHFTVAQNEEFEEDYKIKMKNSTLKFPIKVLTENP
;
A
#
# COMPACT_ATOMS: atom_id res chain seq x y z
N MET A 1 22.51 7.82 15.73
CA MET A 1 23.05 7.35 14.43
C MET A 1 22.48 8.28 13.40
N ASP A 2 23.34 8.99 12.68
CA ASP A 2 22.88 9.84 11.59
C ASP A 2 22.33 8.96 10.47
N HIS A 3 21.05 9.14 10.15
CA HIS A 3 20.45 8.47 9.02
C HIS A 3 21.09 9.00 7.72
N PRO A 4 21.20 8.19 6.66
CA PRO A 4 21.59 8.72 5.35
C PRO A 4 20.66 9.86 4.94
N PRO A 5 21.13 10.79 4.09
CA PRO A 5 20.27 11.82 3.53
C PRO A 5 19.06 11.17 2.85
N ARG A 6 17.91 11.84 2.97
CA ARG A 6 16.68 11.42 2.29
C ARG A 6 16.90 11.41 0.77
N PRO A 7 16.32 10.44 0.04
CA PRO A 7 16.48 10.35 -1.40
C PRO A 7 15.77 11.49 -2.12
N GLU A 8 16.30 11.88 -3.29
CA GLU A 8 15.64 12.81 -4.19
C GLU A 8 14.73 12.07 -5.18
N LEU A 9 13.70 12.78 -5.65
CA LEU A 9 12.85 12.30 -6.73
C LEU A 9 13.57 12.44 -8.07
N PHE A 10 13.41 11.44 -8.93
CA PHE A 10 13.78 11.54 -10.34
C PHE A 10 12.71 10.89 -11.21
N ASP A 11 12.72 11.22 -12.51
CA ASP A 11 11.84 10.60 -13.49
C ASP A 11 12.32 9.18 -13.80
N PHE A 12 11.42 8.22 -13.67
CA PHE A 12 11.67 6.82 -13.95
C PHE A 12 10.52 6.27 -14.79
N HIS A 13 10.73 6.11 -16.09
CA HIS A 13 9.69 5.70 -17.04
C HIS A 13 8.44 6.61 -16.99
N GLY A 14 8.61 7.92 -16.82
CA GLY A 14 7.51 8.89 -16.79
C GLY A 14 6.77 9.00 -15.45
N ILE A 15 7.29 8.38 -14.37
CA ILE A 15 6.77 8.54 -13.01
C ILE A 15 7.86 9.00 -12.05
N SER A 16 7.49 9.77 -11.02
CA SER A 16 8.42 10.17 -9.96
C SER A 16 8.73 8.98 -9.03
N MET A 17 10.02 8.68 -8.85
CA MET A 17 10.51 7.54 -8.06
C MET A 17 11.77 7.90 -7.26
N THR A 18 12.25 6.97 -6.43
CA THR A 18 13.54 7.04 -5.74
C THR A 18 14.35 5.76 -5.97
N HIS A 19 15.64 5.79 -5.66
CA HIS A 19 16.55 4.65 -5.86
C HIS A 19 16.13 3.43 -5.04
N TYR A 20 15.53 3.61 -3.86
CA TYR A 20 15.05 2.49 -3.03
C TYR A 20 13.95 1.63 -3.67
N PHE A 21 13.32 2.11 -4.74
CA PHE A 21 12.28 1.38 -5.48
C PHE A 21 12.64 1.12 -6.95
N THR A 22 13.86 1.45 -7.36
CA THR A 22 14.32 1.35 -8.76
C THR A 22 15.66 0.64 -8.90
N SER A 23 16.48 0.58 -7.84
CA SER A 23 17.72 -0.21 -7.86
C SER A 23 17.48 -1.72 -8.03
N ASN A 24 16.29 -2.23 -7.66
CA ASN A 24 15.91 -3.63 -7.92
C ASN A 24 15.30 -3.84 -9.33
N TRP A 25 15.25 -2.81 -10.19
CA TRP A 25 14.38 -2.83 -11.36
C TRP A 25 14.71 -3.93 -12.37
N GLU A 26 15.98 -4.21 -12.62
CA GLU A 26 16.35 -5.29 -13.56
C GLU A 26 15.80 -6.65 -13.13
N ASN A 27 15.83 -6.92 -11.82
CA ASN A 27 15.28 -8.15 -11.26
C ASN A 27 13.76 -8.15 -11.30
N VAL A 28 13.12 -7.00 -11.02
CA VAL A 28 11.67 -6.84 -11.14
C VAL A 28 11.22 -7.12 -12.57
N GLN A 29 11.93 -6.61 -13.59
CA GLN A 29 11.61 -6.87 -14.99
C GLN A 29 11.76 -8.34 -15.37
N LYS A 30 12.77 -9.03 -14.81
CA LYS A 30 13.06 -10.44 -15.06
C LYS A 30 12.24 -11.39 -14.15
N PHE A 31 11.49 -10.85 -13.19
CA PHE A 31 10.76 -11.61 -12.19
C PHE A 31 9.86 -12.67 -12.83
N GLN A 32 9.93 -13.90 -12.33
CA GLN A 32 9.13 -15.02 -12.81
C GLN A 32 8.00 -15.31 -11.82
N ALA A 33 6.81 -14.83 -12.15
CA ALA A 33 5.62 -15.15 -11.37
C ALA A 33 5.30 -16.66 -11.45
N ARG A 34 4.75 -17.20 -10.36
CA ARG A 34 4.14 -18.53 -10.30
C ARG A 34 2.63 -18.39 -10.53
N PRO A 35 1.96 -19.38 -11.17
CA PRO A 35 0.53 -19.30 -11.46
C PRO A 35 -0.36 -19.07 -10.21
N ASP A 36 0.09 -19.54 -9.04
CA ASP A 36 -0.65 -19.44 -7.79
C ASP A 36 -0.34 -18.17 -6.98
N ASP A 37 0.69 -17.39 -7.36
CA ASP A 37 1.05 -16.14 -6.69
C ASP A 37 -0.15 -15.19 -6.55
N VAL A 38 -0.20 -14.51 -5.41
CA VAL A 38 -1.20 -13.49 -5.09
C VAL A 38 -0.52 -12.15 -4.88
N PHE A 39 -0.82 -11.19 -5.75
CA PHE A 39 -0.30 -9.84 -5.67
C PHE A 39 -1.28 -8.94 -4.91
N ILE A 40 -0.78 -8.20 -3.93
CA ILE A 40 -1.51 -7.18 -3.18
C ILE A 40 -0.99 -5.81 -3.61
N ALA A 41 -1.77 -5.12 -4.45
CA ALA A 41 -1.37 -3.86 -5.06
C ALA A 41 -2.14 -2.68 -4.50
N SER A 42 -1.49 -1.52 -4.36
CA SER A 42 -2.20 -0.24 -4.26
C SER A 42 -1.27 0.95 -4.41
N TYR A 43 -1.85 2.13 -4.57
CA TYR A 43 -1.12 3.36 -4.30
C TYR A 43 -0.69 3.43 -2.81
N PRO A 44 0.48 4.01 -2.46
CA PRO A 44 0.92 4.12 -1.08
C PRO A 44 -0.15 4.68 -0.14
N LYS A 45 -0.24 4.09 1.06
CA LYS A 45 -1.14 4.52 2.15
C LYS A 45 -2.64 4.36 1.88
N SER A 46 -2.99 3.45 0.97
CA SER A 46 -4.38 3.06 0.70
C SER A 46 -4.88 1.90 1.57
N GLY A 47 -4.07 1.36 2.49
CA GLY A 47 -4.45 0.27 3.38
C GLY A 47 -3.76 -1.07 3.11
N ASN A 48 -2.62 -1.09 2.41
CA ASN A 48 -1.88 -2.30 2.06
C ASN A 48 -1.62 -3.21 3.25
N THR A 49 -1.07 -2.70 4.34
CA THR A 49 -0.75 -3.52 5.52
C THR A 49 -2.00 -4.21 6.07
N TRP A 50 -3.14 -3.52 6.06
CA TRP A 50 -4.40 -4.12 6.51
C TRP A 50 -4.87 -5.22 5.56
N LEU A 51 -4.94 -4.94 4.26
CA LEU A 51 -5.36 -5.92 3.27
C LEU A 51 -4.41 -7.12 3.20
N SER A 52 -3.10 -6.88 3.09
CA SER A 52 -2.10 -7.93 3.05
C SER A 52 -2.12 -8.80 4.30
N TYR A 53 -2.35 -8.24 5.50
CA TYR A 53 -2.46 -9.02 6.73
C TYR A 53 -3.74 -9.87 6.74
N ILE A 54 -4.86 -9.36 6.22
CA ILE A 54 -6.07 -10.17 6.00
C ILE A 54 -5.75 -11.35 5.07
N VAL A 55 -5.11 -11.11 3.92
CA VAL A 55 -4.77 -12.16 2.94
C VAL A 55 -3.82 -13.19 3.55
N ASP A 56 -2.82 -12.74 4.30
CA ASP A 56 -1.85 -13.59 5.00
C ASP A 56 -2.53 -14.48 6.06
N LEU A 57 -3.43 -13.91 6.87
CA LEU A 57 -4.22 -14.70 7.81
C LEU A 57 -5.17 -15.70 7.13
N LEU A 58 -5.76 -15.35 5.98
CA LEU A 58 -6.64 -16.24 5.22
C LEU A 58 -5.89 -17.46 4.66
N PHE A 59 -4.64 -17.30 4.22
CA PHE A 59 -3.86 -18.42 3.68
C PHE A 59 -3.11 -19.22 4.76
N PHE A 60 -2.56 -18.55 5.77
CA PHE A 60 -1.57 -19.16 6.67
C PHE A 60 -1.91 -19.01 8.16
N GLY A 61 -2.94 -18.23 8.51
CA GLY A 61 -3.27 -17.95 9.89
C GLY A 61 -2.21 -17.11 10.65
N PRO A 62 -2.43 -16.91 11.96
CA PRO A 62 -1.52 -16.14 12.79
C PRO A 62 -0.20 -16.89 13.00
N THR A 63 0.92 -16.18 12.97
CA THR A 63 2.25 -16.73 13.29
C THR A 63 3.08 -15.74 14.09
N SER A 64 4.23 -16.20 14.60
CA SER A 64 5.22 -15.36 15.27
C SER A 64 6.13 -14.59 14.30
N MET A 65 6.09 -14.89 13.00
CA MET A 65 6.90 -14.22 11.98
C MET A 65 6.37 -12.81 11.70
N SER A 66 7.25 -11.89 11.29
CA SER A 66 6.84 -10.56 10.85
C SER A 66 5.97 -10.66 9.60
N HIS A 67 4.86 -9.93 9.58
CA HIS A 67 3.98 -9.80 8.42
C HIS A 67 4.75 -9.34 7.17
N HIS A 68 5.72 -8.43 7.35
CA HIS A 68 6.51 -7.86 6.25
C HIS A 68 7.56 -8.83 5.68
N GLU A 69 7.83 -9.93 6.40
CA GLU A 69 8.63 -11.05 5.88
C GLU A 69 7.76 -12.06 5.12
N ARG A 70 6.49 -12.21 5.52
CA ARG A 70 5.55 -13.10 4.83
C ARG A 70 4.95 -12.49 3.55
N VAL A 71 4.87 -11.17 3.50
CA VAL A 71 4.35 -10.42 2.34
C VAL A 71 5.32 -9.31 1.91
N PRO A 72 6.50 -9.68 1.37
CA PRO A 72 7.52 -8.71 0.95
C PRO A 72 7.04 -7.84 -0.23
N ASN A 73 7.61 -6.63 -0.35
CA ASN A 73 7.36 -5.75 -1.49
C ASN A 73 8.31 -6.07 -2.63
N LEU A 74 7.77 -6.27 -3.83
CA LEU A 74 8.53 -6.65 -5.03
C LEU A 74 9.64 -5.64 -5.39
N GLU A 75 9.30 -4.36 -5.41
CA GLU A 75 10.15 -3.29 -5.93
C GLU A 75 11.27 -2.84 -4.99
N ILE A 76 11.27 -3.31 -3.73
CA ILE A 76 12.18 -2.80 -2.70
C ILE A 76 13.64 -3.14 -3.02
N ALA A 77 14.50 -2.14 -2.86
CA ALA A 77 15.94 -2.25 -2.70
C ALA A 77 16.36 -1.38 -1.49
N LEU A 78 16.36 -1.95 -0.30
CA LEU A 78 16.67 -1.22 0.93
C LEU A 78 18.04 -1.62 1.49
N PRO A 79 18.87 -0.66 1.94
CA PRO A 79 20.07 -0.99 2.71
C PRO A 79 19.72 -1.82 3.94
N GLY A 80 20.43 -2.93 4.17
CA GLY A 80 20.18 -3.84 5.30
C GLY A 80 20.18 -3.13 6.66
N ARG A 81 21.01 -2.09 6.84
CA ARG A 81 21.01 -1.24 8.04
C ARG A 81 19.67 -0.55 8.36
N LEU A 82 18.78 -0.38 7.38
CA LEU A 82 17.44 0.19 7.58
C LEU A 82 16.42 -0.90 7.96
N THR A 83 16.72 -2.17 7.71
CA THR A 83 15.87 -3.31 8.05
C THR A 83 16.14 -3.78 9.48
N ALA A 84 15.43 -4.83 9.92
CA ALA A 84 15.61 -5.40 11.26
C ALA A 84 17.04 -5.93 11.49
N SER A 85 17.75 -6.33 10.43
CA SER A 85 19.16 -6.76 10.50
C SER A 85 20.10 -5.56 10.44
N ARG A 86 20.15 -4.77 11.51
CA ARG A 86 20.95 -3.52 11.63
C ARG A 86 22.45 -3.70 11.35
N GLU A 87 22.92 -4.94 11.33
CA GLU A 87 24.31 -5.34 11.08
C GLU A 87 24.61 -5.66 9.60
N SER A 88 23.59 -5.82 8.76
CA SER A 88 23.80 -6.14 7.35
C SER A 88 24.13 -4.89 6.53
N VAL A 89 25.29 -4.91 5.86
CA VAL A 89 25.72 -3.88 4.91
C VAL A 89 25.14 -4.16 3.51
N THR A 90 24.61 -5.36 3.26
CA THR A 90 24.07 -5.71 1.94
C THR A 90 22.70 -5.07 1.71
N THR A 91 22.40 -4.78 0.45
CA THR A 91 21.07 -4.31 0.07
C THR A 91 20.12 -5.49 0.07
N VAL A 92 18.98 -5.35 0.75
CA VAL A 92 17.88 -6.32 0.73
C VAL A 92 17.00 -6.01 -0.46
N LEU A 93 16.88 -6.98 -1.37
CA LEU A 93 16.06 -6.89 -2.56
C LEU A 93 14.75 -7.66 -2.35
N GLY A 94 13.63 -7.04 -2.74
CA GLY A 94 12.30 -7.64 -2.65
C GLY A 94 12.18 -8.93 -3.46
N THR A 95 12.77 -8.95 -4.66
CA THR A 95 12.78 -10.13 -5.54
C THR A 95 13.52 -11.31 -4.91
N ASP A 96 14.67 -11.08 -4.29
CA ASP A 96 15.47 -12.15 -3.66
C ASP A 96 14.72 -12.73 -2.47
N HIS A 97 14.05 -11.87 -1.69
CA HIS A 97 13.16 -12.30 -0.62
C HIS A 97 12.06 -13.21 -1.17
N ILE A 98 11.32 -12.75 -2.19
CA ILE A 98 10.20 -13.50 -2.78
C ILE A 98 10.65 -14.84 -3.36
N GLU A 99 11.83 -14.92 -3.97
CA GLU A 99 12.38 -16.17 -4.49
C GLU A 99 12.80 -17.15 -3.38
N SER A 100 13.21 -16.64 -2.22
CA SER A 100 13.55 -17.47 -1.05
C SER A 100 12.34 -18.04 -0.30
N MET A 101 11.13 -17.52 -0.56
CA MET A 101 9.91 -17.95 0.12
C MET A 101 9.58 -19.42 -0.17
N GLN A 102 9.32 -20.17 0.90
CA GLN A 102 8.96 -21.60 0.85
C GLN A 102 7.44 -21.84 0.85
N THR A 103 6.64 -20.79 0.99
CA THR A 103 5.18 -20.88 0.98
C THR A 103 4.63 -20.94 -0.45
N SER A 104 3.50 -21.64 -0.59
CA SER A 104 2.66 -21.60 -1.79
C SER A 104 1.22 -21.36 -1.32
N PRO A 105 0.51 -20.33 -1.83
CA PRO A 105 1.01 -19.34 -2.78
C PRO A 105 2.02 -18.36 -2.15
N ARG A 106 2.85 -17.69 -2.97
CA ARG A 106 3.58 -16.51 -2.48
C ARG A 106 2.64 -15.32 -2.43
N LEU A 107 2.68 -14.59 -1.31
CA LEU A 107 1.96 -13.33 -1.16
C LEU A 107 2.93 -12.19 -1.40
N ILE A 108 2.65 -11.35 -2.39
CA ILE A 108 3.60 -10.34 -2.88
C ILE A 108 2.93 -8.98 -2.84
N GLN A 109 3.52 -8.03 -2.10
CA GLN A 109 3.04 -6.65 -2.11
C GLN A 109 3.69 -5.84 -3.23
N THR A 110 2.98 -4.86 -3.77
CA THR A 110 3.60 -3.85 -4.64
C THR A 110 2.83 -2.53 -4.67
N HIS A 111 3.56 -1.44 -4.88
CA HIS A 111 3.02 -0.12 -5.20
C HIS A 111 3.23 0.28 -6.67
N LEU A 112 3.70 -0.65 -7.51
CA LEU A 112 3.97 -0.35 -8.90
C LEU A 112 2.67 -0.02 -9.66
N PRO A 113 2.67 1.02 -10.52
CA PRO A 113 1.58 1.25 -11.44
C PRO A 113 1.51 0.12 -12.48
N VAL A 114 0.32 -0.08 -13.06
CA VAL A 114 0.03 -1.20 -13.98
C VAL A 114 1.09 -1.44 -15.05
N HIS A 115 1.64 -0.37 -15.64
CA HIS A 115 2.61 -0.47 -16.74
C HIS A 115 4.02 -0.91 -16.29
N LEU A 116 4.31 -0.90 -14.98
CA LEU A 116 5.56 -1.38 -14.41
C LEU A 116 5.44 -2.77 -13.75
N ILE A 117 4.24 -3.35 -13.71
CA ILE A 117 4.06 -4.73 -13.23
C ILE A 117 4.76 -5.71 -14.18
N PRO A 118 5.52 -6.71 -13.68
CA PRO A 118 6.25 -7.64 -14.53
C PRO A 118 5.34 -8.38 -15.49
N LYS A 119 5.80 -8.59 -16.73
CA LYS A 119 5.01 -9.24 -17.78
C LYS A 119 4.51 -10.64 -17.39
N SER A 120 5.36 -11.39 -16.69
CA SER A 120 5.07 -12.74 -16.22
C SER A 120 3.83 -12.82 -15.33
N VAL A 121 3.52 -11.77 -14.56
CA VAL A 121 2.31 -11.70 -13.71
C VAL A 121 1.05 -11.80 -14.56
N TRP A 122 1.03 -11.09 -15.69
CA TRP A 122 -0.09 -11.12 -16.63
C TRP A 122 -0.15 -12.43 -17.43
N GLU A 123 1.01 -12.91 -17.89
CA GLU A 123 1.12 -14.14 -18.69
C GLU A 123 0.75 -15.40 -17.89
N LYS A 124 1.05 -15.43 -16.59
CA LYS A 124 0.69 -16.53 -15.68
C LYS A 124 -0.72 -16.40 -15.11
N ASN A 125 -1.45 -15.36 -15.49
CA ASN A 125 -2.80 -15.09 -15.01
C ASN A 125 -2.90 -15.03 -13.46
N CYS A 126 -1.89 -14.47 -12.79
CA CYS A 126 -1.83 -14.38 -11.33
C CYS A 126 -3.03 -13.60 -10.78
N ARG A 127 -3.42 -13.93 -9.54
CA ARG A 127 -4.47 -13.21 -8.81
C ARG A 127 -3.91 -11.89 -8.29
N ILE A 128 -4.64 -10.81 -8.49
CA ILE A 128 -4.30 -9.48 -7.98
C ILE A 128 -5.44 -8.95 -7.14
N VAL A 129 -5.13 -8.53 -5.91
CA VAL A 129 -6.05 -7.81 -5.03
C VAL A 129 -5.56 -6.37 -4.95
N TYR A 130 -6.36 -5.45 -5.47
CA TYR A 130 -6.09 -4.03 -5.46
C TYR A 130 -6.96 -3.33 -4.41
N VAL A 131 -6.36 -2.52 -3.52
CA VAL A 131 -7.12 -1.65 -2.61
C VAL A 131 -6.94 -0.19 -2.97
N ALA A 132 -8.04 0.53 -3.14
CA ALA A 132 -8.05 1.97 -3.33
C ALA A 132 -8.53 2.68 -2.06
N ARG A 133 -8.06 3.89 -1.82
CA ARG A 133 -8.57 4.78 -0.78
C ARG A 133 -8.75 6.17 -1.36
N ASN A 134 -9.74 6.91 -0.88
CA ASN A 134 -9.98 8.29 -1.29
C ASN A 134 -8.69 9.13 -1.20
N ALA A 135 -8.51 10.02 -2.16
CA ALA A 135 -7.26 10.74 -2.33
C ALA A 135 -6.91 11.62 -1.13
N LYS A 136 -7.92 12.23 -0.48
CA LYS A 136 -7.71 13.17 0.63
C LYS A 136 -7.16 12.49 1.89
N ASP A 137 -7.74 11.36 2.29
CA ASP A 137 -7.17 10.58 3.39
C ASP A 137 -5.83 9.93 3.01
N SER A 138 -5.68 9.53 1.74
CA SER A 138 -4.42 8.99 1.21
C SER A 138 -3.28 10.00 1.35
N VAL A 139 -3.45 11.24 0.87
CA VAL A 139 -2.41 12.28 0.93
C VAL A 139 -2.06 12.68 2.37
N VAL A 140 -3.05 12.78 3.28
CA VAL A 140 -2.77 13.03 4.70
C VAL A 140 -1.98 11.89 5.32
N SER A 141 -2.38 10.65 5.03
CA SER A 141 -1.66 9.49 5.54
C SER A 141 -0.26 9.38 4.97
N TYR A 142 -0.05 9.85 3.74
CA TYR A 142 1.25 9.86 3.08
C TYR A 142 2.17 10.93 3.65
N TYR A 143 1.65 12.14 3.89
CA TYR A 143 2.39 13.21 4.53
C TYR A 143 2.98 12.78 5.88
N HIS A 144 2.15 12.22 6.76
CA HIS A 144 2.62 11.74 8.07
C HIS A 144 3.59 10.57 7.96
N PHE A 145 3.43 9.72 6.94
CA PHE A 145 4.36 8.62 6.69
C PHE A 145 5.74 9.14 6.25
N GLU A 146 5.83 10.01 5.24
CA GLU A 146 7.12 10.55 4.78
C GLU A 146 7.84 11.36 5.88
N ARG A 147 7.09 12.03 6.77
CA ARG A 147 7.68 12.70 7.94
C ARG A 147 8.40 11.76 8.88
N MET A 148 7.92 10.52 9.05
CA MET A 148 8.53 9.56 9.97
C MET A 148 9.58 8.66 9.32
N THR A 149 9.55 8.40 8.00
CA THR A 149 10.49 7.47 7.34
C THR A 149 11.54 8.18 6.50
N VAL A 150 12.81 7.76 6.56
CA VAL A 150 13.92 8.30 5.75
C VAL A 150 14.01 7.71 4.34
N VAL A 151 13.16 6.74 4.02
CA VAL A 151 13.11 6.05 2.70
C VAL A 151 12.47 6.92 1.62
N PHE A 152 11.88 8.05 2.00
CA PHE A 152 11.20 8.97 1.09
C PHE A 152 11.84 10.36 1.14
N PRO A 153 11.65 11.18 0.07
CA PRO A 153 12.10 12.57 0.05
C PRO A 153 11.57 13.36 1.25
N GLU A 154 12.20 14.50 1.52
CA GLU A 154 11.73 15.40 2.57
C GLU A 154 10.31 15.89 2.24
N PRO A 155 9.31 15.68 3.11
CA PRO A 155 7.94 16.08 2.84
C PRO A 155 7.76 17.60 2.75
N GLY A 156 8.55 18.39 3.48
CA GLY A 156 8.34 19.83 3.61
C GLY A 156 7.07 20.16 4.43
N ASP A 157 6.52 21.36 4.24
CA ASP A 157 5.26 21.75 4.88
C ASP A 157 4.03 21.14 4.18
N TRP A 158 2.91 21.09 4.90
CA TRP A 158 1.66 20.50 4.41
C TRP A 158 1.14 21.12 3.10
N GLY A 159 1.22 22.44 2.95
CA GLY A 159 0.70 23.13 1.77
C GLY A 159 1.49 22.79 0.51
N SER A 160 2.82 22.82 0.62
CA SER A 160 3.72 22.40 -0.47
C SER A 160 3.57 20.91 -0.78
N TYR A 161 3.40 20.07 0.24
CA TYR A 161 3.16 18.63 0.07
C TYR A 161 1.88 18.33 -0.70
N LEU A 162 0.77 18.98 -0.35
CA LEU A 162 -0.51 18.80 -1.02
C LEU A 162 -0.42 19.18 -2.51
N LYS A 163 0.23 20.31 -2.83
CA LYS A 163 0.47 20.73 -4.21
C LYS A 163 1.33 19.73 -4.98
N ARG A 164 2.37 19.18 -4.34
CA ARG A 164 3.23 18.12 -4.92
C ARG A 164 2.42 16.86 -5.22
N PHE A 165 1.50 16.48 -4.33
CA PHE A 165 0.59 15.36 -4.53
C PHE A 165 -0.37 15.57 -5.71
N MET A 166 -1.04 16.74 -5.79
CA MET A 166 -1.96 17.07 -6.88
C MET A 166 -1.24 17.11 -8.24
N ALA A 167 0.01 17.56 -8.27
CA ALA A 167 0.86 17.53 -9.46
C ALA A 167 1.37 16.13 -9.83
N GLY A 168 1.12 15.10 -9.01
CA GLY A 168 1.59 13.73 -9.22
C GLY A 168 3.09 13.53 -9.04
N LYS A 169 3.77 14.47 -8.37
CA LYS A 169 5.21 14.44 -8.09
C LYS A 169 5.52 13.70 -6.78
N MET A 170 4.92 12.52 -6.64
CA MET A 170 5.09 11.64 -5.48
C MET A 170 5.87 10.40 -5.89
N VAL A 171 6.48 9.70 -4.94
CA VAL A 171 7.01 8.35 -5.23
C VAL A 171 5.83 7.48 -5.68
N PHE A 172 6.01 6.72 -6.77
CA PHE A 172 4.96 6.01 -7.52
C PHE A 172 4.01 6.90 -8.34
N GLY A 173 4.35 8.19 -8.47
CA GLY A 173 3.70 9.14 -9.37
C GLY A 173 2.32 9.63 -8.92
N SER A 174 1.45 9.88 -9.90
CA SER A 174 0.11 10.44 -9.72
C SER A 174 -0.85 9.42 -9.10
N TRP A 175 -1.47 9.77 -7.97
CA TRP A 175 -2.55 8.97 -7.38
C TRP A 175 -3.70 8.76 -8.37
N TYR A 176 -4.07 9.81 -9.12
CA TYR A 176 -5.15 9.77 -10.12
C TYR A 176 -4.89 8.73 -11.20
N ASP A 177 -3.70 8.78 -11.79
CA ASP A 177 -3.31 7.85 -12.85
C ASP A 177 -3.18 6.43 -12.31
N HIS A 178 -2.63 6.28 -11.09
CA HIS A 178 -2.48 4.99 -10.46
C HIS A 178 -3.84 4.28 -10.28
N VAL A 179 -4.80 4.93 -9.60
CA VAL A 179 -6.10 4.31 -9.32
C VAL A 179 -6.91 4.09 -10.60
N ASN A 180 -6.87 5.03 -11.56
CA ASN A 180 -7.59 4.92 -12.82
C ASN A 180 -7.02 3.82 -13.71
N ASN A 181 -5.71 3.67 -13.80
CA ASN A 181 -5.09 2.63 -14.61
C ASN A 181 -5.36 1.24 -14.03
N TRP A 182 -5.31 1.07 -12.70
CA TRP A 182 -5.68 -0.18 -12.05
C TRP A 182 -7.18 -0.50 -12.21
N TRP A 183 -8.05 0.51 -12.11
CA TRP A 183 -9.47 0.36 -12.37
C TRP A 183 -9.78 -0.04 -13.82
N LYS A 184 -9.10 0.59 -14.79
CA LYS A 184 -9.18 0.21 -16.20
C LYS A 184 -8.65 -1.21 -16.43
N ARG A 185 -7.54 -1.57 -15.77
CA ARG A 185 -6.94 -2.91 -15.90
C ARG A 185 -7.91 -4.00 -15.46
N LYS A 186 -8.63 -3.80 -14.35
CA LYS A 186 -9.69 -4.70 -13.86
C LYS A 186 -10.73 -5.03 -14.93
N GLN A 187 -11.06 -4.10 -15.82
CA GLN A 187 -12.05 -4.34 -16.89
C GLN A 187 -11.50 -5.26 -18.00
N SER A 188 -10.19 -5.26 -18.22
CA SER A 188 -9.52 -6.05 -19.26
C SER A 188 -8.89 -7.35 -18.74
N TYR A 189 -8.77 -7.52 -17.43
CA TYR A 189 -8.09 -8.64 -16.79
C TYR A 189 -8.94 -9.16 -15.63
N SER A 190 -9.52 -10.35 -15.80
CA SER A 190 -10.53 -10.91 -14.90
C SER A 190 -10.00 -11.22 -13.50
N ASN A 191 -8.70 -11.48 -13.36
CA ASN A 191 -8.07 -11.86 -12.09
C ASN A 191 -7.63 -10.63 -11.26
N VAL A 192 -8.40 -9.54 -11.31
CA VAL A 192 -8.26 -8.39 -10.40
C VAL A 192 -9.50 -8.23 -9.52
N HIS A 193 -9.33 -8.48 -8.22
CA HIS A 193 -10.28 -8.04 -7.20
C HIS A 193 -9.95 -6.60 -6.80
N PHE A 194 -10.93 -5.70 -6.85
CA PHE A 194 -10.71 -4.28 -6.57
C PHE A 194 -11.60 -3.90 -5.40
N MET A 195 -10.98 -3.40 -4.34
CA MET A 195 -11.61 -3.10 -3.06
C MET A 195 -11.41 -1.62 -2.73
N PHE A 196 -12.26 -1.11 -1.85
CA PHE A 196 -12.12 0.23 -1.28
C PHE A 196 -11.83 0.11 0.21
N TYR A 197 -10.86 0.90 0.69
CA TYR A 197 -10.55 1.03 2.09
C TYR A 197 -11.78 1.46 2.90
N GLU A 198 -12.61 2.33 2.32
CA GLU A 198 -13.84 2.84 2.92
C GLU A 198 -14.85 1.72 3.17
N ASP A 199 -15.00 0.79 2.23
CA ASP A 199 -15.90 -0.36 2.38
C ASP A 199 -15.36 -1.35 3.41
N LEU A 200 -14.03 -1.52 3.47
CA LEU A 200 -13.36 -2.36 4.46
C LEU A 200 -13.52 -1.81 5.89
N ILE A 201 -13.53 -0.48 6.05
CA ILE A 201 -13.85 0.20 7.33
C ILE A 201 -15.33 0.04 7.68
N GLU A 202 -16.22 0.18 6.71
CA GLU A 202 -17.65 0.07 6.96
C GLU A 202 -18.07 -1.32 7.40
N ASN A 203 -17.61 -2.35 6.68
CA ASN A 203 -17.98 -3.72 6.99
C ASN A 203 -16.84 -4.68 6.63
N THR A 204 -15.92 -4.84 7.57
CA THR A 204 -14.75 -5.70 7.43
C THR A 204 -15.14 -7.14 7.09
N GLY A 205 -16.13 -7.74 7.77
CA GLY A 205 -16.55 -9.13 7.51
C GLY A 205 -17.02 -9.35 6.07
N ARG A 206 -17.93 -8.50 5.58
CA ARG A 206 -18.44 -8.55 4.20
C ARG A 206 -17.33 -8.45 3.15
N GLU A 207 -16.36 -7.55 3.36
CA GLU A 207 -15.26 -7.41 2.42
C GLU A 207 -14.28 -8.60 2.47
N ILE A 208 -14.08 -9.21 3.65
CA ILE A 208 -13.29 -10.44 3.79
C ILE A 208 -14.00 -11.64 3.13
N GLU A 209 -15.32 -11.74 3.20
CA GLU A 209 -16.09 -12.78 2.50
C GLU A 209 -15.94 -12.70 0.97
N LYS A 210 -16.08 -11.49 0.42
CA LYS A 210 -15.87 -11.23 -1.03
C LYS A 210 -14.43 -11.57 -1.44
N LEU A 211 -13.46 -11.19 -0.61
CA LEU A 211 -12.05 -11.48 -0.84
C LEU A 211 -11.77 -12.99 -0.79
N SER A 212 -12.33 -13.71 0.19
CA SER A 212 -12.19 -15.16 0.33
C SER A 212 -12.74 -15.88 -0.90
N THR A 213 -13.92 -15.46 -1.37
CA THR A 213 -14.54 -15.99 -2.60
C THR A 213 -13.63 -15.79 -3.81
N PHE A 214 -13.06 -14.60 -3.99
CA PHE A 214 -12.13 -14.32 -5.09
C PHE A 214 -10.84 -15.15 -4.99
N LEU A 215 -10.32 -15.36 -3.78
CA LEU A 215 -9.13 -16.17 -3.54
C LEU A 215 -9.40 -17.68 -3.61
N GLY A 216 -10.66 -18.10 -3.77
CA GLY A 216 -11.05 -19.52 -3.77
C GLY A 216 -10.90 -20.17 -2.39
N LEU A 217 -11.06 -19.39 -1.33
CA LEU A 217 -10.98 -19.80 0.06
C LEU A 217 -12.36 -19.83 0.71
N SER A 218 -12.56 -20.76 1.63
CA SER A 218 -13.81 -20.94 2.38
C SER A 218 -13.50 -21.05 3.88
N PRO A 219 -13.08 -19.96 4.54
CA PRO A 219 -12.82 -19.98 5.98
C PRO A 219 -14.09 -20.37 6.75
N SER A 220 -13.93 -21.12 7.84
CA SER A 220 -15.03 -21.41 8.77
C SER A 220 -15.51 -20.12 9.46
N SER A 221 -16.69 -20.17 10.07
CA SER A 221 -17.19 -19.03 10.88
C SER A 221 -16.23 -18.65 12.00
N GLU A 222 -15.58 -19.63 12.63
CA GLU A 222 -14.59 -19.42 13.69
C GLU A 222 -13.31 -18.78 13.15
N GLU A 223 -12.84 -19.22 11.97
CA GLU A 223 -11.70 -18.60 11.30
C GLU A 223 -12.01 -17.16 10.90
N MET A 224 -13.19 -16.90 10.35
CA MET A 224 -13.65 -15.56 9.97
C MET A 224 -13.71 -14.63 11.18
N GLU A 225 -14.35 -15.07 12.28
CA GLU A 225 -14.43 -14.28 13.52
C GLU A 225 -13.04 -13.95 14.07
N ARG A 226 -12.15 -14.94 14.11
CA ARG A 226 -10.76 -14.76 14.54
C ARG A 226 -10.00 -13.78 13.66
N ILE A 227 -10.16 -13.85 12.34
CA ILE A 227 -9.49 -12.93 11.41
C ILE A 227 -10.02 -11.51 11.63
N ILE A 228 -11.34 -11.31 11.66
CA ILE A 228 -11.96 -9.99 11.88
C ILE A 228 -11.44 -9.36 13.17
N ASP A 229 -11.33 -10.14 14.24
CA ASP A 229 -10.81 -9.72 15.53
C ASP A 229 -9.33 -9.31 15.47
N LEU A 230 -8.47 -10.12 14.84
CA LEU A 230 -7.03 -9.86 14.71
C LEU A 230 -6.70 -8.63 13.86
N VAL A 231 -7.54 -8.32 12.86
CA VAL A 231 -7.34 -7.21 11.94
C VAL A 231 -7.99 -5.91 12.40
N GLN A 232 -8.52 -5.86 13.63
CA GLN A 232 -8.98 -4.61 14.23
C GLN A 232 -7.81 -3.63 14.41
N PHE A 233 -8.10 -2.34 14.23
CA PHE A 233 -7.10 -1.28 14.25
C PHE A 233 -6.22 -1.30 15.52
N ASP A 234 -6.82 -1.40 16.70
CA ASP A 234 -6.09 -1.36 17.97
C ASP A 234 -5.20 -2.59 18.18
N LYS A 235 -5.64 -3.77 17.70
CA LYS A 235 -4.82 -4.99 17.76
C LYS A 235 -3.63 -4.90 16.82
N MET A 236 -3.86 -4.48 15.58
CA MET A 236 -2.77 -4.28 14.63
C MET A 236 -1.79 -3.21 15.12
N LYS A 237 -2.27 -2.11 15.71
CA LYS A 237 -1.45 -1.01 16.21
C LYS A 237 -0.46 -1.46 17.30
N THR A 238 -0.88 -2.38 18.16
CA THR A 238 -0.05 -2.91 19.25
C THR A 238 0.76 -4.15 18.85
N ASN A 239 0.48 -4.76 17.69
CA ASN A 239 1.20 -5.93 17.20
C ASN A 239 2.55 -5.55 16.54
N ASN A 240 3.64 -5.89 17.21
CA ASN A 240 5.01 -5.63 16.74
C ASN A 240 5.38 -6.36 15.43
N ASN A 241 4.71 -7.46 15.11
CA ASN A 241 4.92 -8.18 13.84
C ASN A 241 4.30 -7.44 12.64
N ILE A 242 3.56 -6.35 12.86
CA ILE A 242 2.80 -5.64 11.82
C ILE A 242 3.12 -4.15 11.82
N ASN A 243 3.22 -3.53 12.99
CA ASN A 243 3.28 -2.07 13.15
C ASN A 243 4.63 -1.43 12.77
N LEU A 244 5.59 -2.23 12.28
CA LEU A 244 6.96 -1.83 11.91
C LEU A 244 7.81 -1.24 13.04
N SER A 245 7.48 -1.47 14.32
CA SER A 245 8.18 -0.89 15.46
C SER A 245 9.70 -1.17 15.49
N GLY A 246 10.16 -2.26 14.87
CA GLY A 246 11.58 -2.60 14.72
C GLY A 246 12.31 -2.00 13.51
N PHE A 247 11.62 -1.25 12.63
CA PHE A 247 12.23 -0.72 11.41
C PHE A 247 13.09 0.51 11.69
N ALA A 248 14.40 0.40 11.47
CA ALA A 248 15.38 1.43 11.83
C ALA A 248 15.26 2.71 10.98
N GLY A 249 14.64 2.64 9.81
CA GLY A 249 14.41 3.80 8.94
C GLY A 249 13.22 4.68 9.34
N MET A 250 12.59 4.44 10.51
CA MET A 250 11.41 5.18 10.98
C MET A 250 11.61 5.82 12.36
N ASP A 251 11.18 7.07 12.51
CA ASP A 251 11.08 7.78 13.79
C ASP A 251 9.62 7.79 14.29
N PHE A 252 9.33 6.87 15.20
CA PHE A 252 8.01 6.72 15.81
C PHE A 252 7.61 7.85 16.77
N LYS A 253 8.53 8.78 17.11
CA LYS A 253 8.20 10.00 17.87
C LYS A 253 7.53 11.05 16.99
N VAL A 254 7.77 11.03 15.68
CA VAL A 254 7.18 11.98 14.72
C VAL A 254 5.76 11.57 14.32
N SER A 255 5.56 10.28 14.06
CA SER A 255 4.25 9.68 13.74
C SER A 255 4.29 8.18 14.00
N SER A 256 3.12 7.54 14.11
CA SER A 256 3.03 6.07 14.15
C SER A 256 2.65 5.50 12.78
N PHE A 257 3.20 4.34 12.42
CA PHE A 257 2.90 3.69 11.13
C PHE A 257 1.41 3.34 11.00
N ILE A 258 0.86 2.71 12.06
CA ILE A 258 -0.58 2.54 12.25
C ILE A 258 -1.10 3.77 13.01
N ARG A 259 -1.51 4.78 12.25
CA ARG A 259 -1.75 6.15 12.75
C ARG A 259 -3.14 6.37 13.35
N LYS A 260 -4.17 6.37 12.48
CA LYS A 260 -5.57 6.66 12.85
C LYS A 260 -6.58 5.65 12.31
N GLY A 261 -6.29 4.95 11.21
CA GLY A 261 -7.11 3.85 10.70
C GLY A 261 -8.58 4.18 10.46
N LYS A 262 -8.91 5.40 10.03
CA LYS A 262 -10.29 5.88 9.84
C LYS A 262 -10.47 6.57 8.49
N VAL A 263 -11.72 6.70 8.06
CA VAL A 263 -12.13 7.53 6.92
C VAL A 263 -12.47 8.94 7.43
N GLY A 264 -12.06 9.97 6.69
CA GLY A 264 -12.41 11.36 6.98
C GLY A 264 -11.42 12.13 7.87
N ASP A 265 -10.23 11.59 8.15
CA ASP A 265 -9.22 12.33 8.94
C ASP A 265 -8.66 13.53 8.17
N TRP A 266 -8.83 13.54 6.84
CA TRP A 266 -8.47 14.68 6.00
C TRP A 266 -9.13 16.00 6.42
N LYS A 267 -10.35 15.95 6.98
CA LYS A 267 -11.04 17.15 7.50
C LYS A 267 -10.26 17.89 8.59
N ASN A 268 -9.38 17.19 9.31
CA ASN A 268 -8.53 17.78 10.35
C ASN A 268 -7.25 18.44 9.82
N HIS A 269 -7.01 18.40 8.50
CA HIS A 269 -5.75 18.83 7.88
C HIS A 269 -5.96 19.83 6.74
N PHE A 270 -7.00 19.62 5.93
CA PHE A 270 -7.33 20.53 4.85
C PHE A 270 -7.95 21.81 5.39
N THR A 271 -7.43 22.96 4.96
CA THR A 271 -8.19 24.20 5.05
C THR A 271 -9.34 24.18 4.05
N VAL A 272 -10.34 25.06 4.23
CA VAL A 272 -11.45 25.19 3.28
C VAL A 272 -10.93 25.50 1.87
N ALA A 273 -10.01 26.45 1.75
CA ALA A 273 -9.40 26.83 0.46
C ALA A 273 -8.63 25.67 -0.19
N GLN A 274 -7.85 24.91 0.58
CA GLN A 274 -7.15 23.73 0.07
C GLN A 274 -8.13 22.65 -0.41
N ASN A 275 -9.25 22.48 0.29
CA ASN A 275 -10.28 21.53 -0.08
C ASN A 275 -10.98 21.93 -1.38
N GLU A 276 -11.29 23.22 -1.57
CA GLU A 276 -11.87 23.75 -2.80
C GLU A 276 -10.92 23.57 -3.99
N GLU A 277 -9.65 23.96 -3.84
CA GLU A 277 -8.60 23.78 -4.86
C GLU A 277 -8.44 22.29 -5.24
N PHE A 278 -8.42 21.42 -4.23
CA PHE A 278 -8.31 19.98 -4.44
C PHE A 278 -9.52 19.39 -5.18
N GLU A 279 -10.74 19.81 -4.82
CA GLU A 279 -11.97 19.33 -5.48
C GLU A 279 -12.05 19.75 -6.95
N GLU A 280 -11.58 20.95 -7.30
CA GLU A 280 -11.50 21.40 -8.69
C GLU A 280 -10.52 20.54 -9.50
N ASP A 281 -9.29 20.34 -9.01
CA ASP A 281 -8.31 19.46 -9.64
C ASP A 281 -8.83 18.02 -9.75
N TYR A 282 -9.40 17.48 -8.67
CA TYR A 282 -9.97 16.14 -8.64
C TYR A 282 -11.07 15.96 -9.69
N LYS A 283 -11.99 16.91 -9.82
CA LYS A 283 -13.06 16.87 -10.85
C LYS A 283 -12.46 16.83 -12.25
N ILE A 284 -11.41 17.60 -12.53
CA ILE A 284 -10.74 17.61 -13.83
C ILE A 284 -10.04 16.27 -14.09
N LYS A 285 -9.21 15.81 -13.15
CA LYS A 285 -8.39 14.59 -13.28
C LYS A 285 -9.23 13.32 -13.32
N MET A 286 -10.39 13.30 -12.67
CA MET A 286 -11.28 12.14 -12.59
C MET A 286 -12.47 12.21 -13.56
N LYS A 287 -12.59 13.26 -14.38
CA LYS A 287 -13.76 13.53 -15.25
C LYS A 287 -14.16 12.33 -16.12
N ASN A 288 -13.19 11.63 -16.68
CA ASN A 288 -13.42 10.53 -17.63
C ASN A 288 -13.38 9.14 -16.95
N SER A 289 -13.32 9.08 -15.63
CA SER A 289 -13.26 7.82 -14.89
C SER A 289 -14.65 7.38 -14.43
N THR A 290 -14.94 6.09 -14.61
CA THR A 290 -16.10 5.43 -14.00
C THR A 290 -15.83 5.02 -12.54
N LEU A 291 -14.59 5.17 -12.06
CA LEU A 291 -14.24 4.91 -10.66
C LEU A 291 -14.91 5.93 -9.74
N LYS A 292 -15.69 5.44 -8.77
CA LYS A 292 -16.30 6.26 -7.73
C LYS A 292 -15.84 5.75 -6.37
N PHE A 293 -15.19 6.62 -5.62
CA PHE A 293 -14.82 6.32 -4.24
C PHE A 293 -16.07 6.45 -3.35
N PRO A 294 -16.25 5.57 -2.36
CA PRO A 294 -17.33 5.72 -1.39
C PRO A 294 -17.13 7.02 -0.59
N ILE A 295 -17.82 8.09 -0.97
CA ILE A 295 -17.85 9.34 -0.20
C ILE A 295 -18.94 9.18 0.85
N LYS A 296 -18.63 8.48 1.95
CA LYS A 296 -19.51 8.54 3.11
C LYS A 296 -19.09 9.76 3.91
N VAL A 297 -19.89 10.82 3.79
CA VAL A 297 -19.99 11.83 4.83
C VAL A 297 -20.41 11.03 6.06
N LEU A 298 -19.47 10.69 6.95
CA LEU A 298 -19.82 10.33 8.31
C LEU A 298 -20.62 11.53 8.80
N THR A 299 -21.95 11.38 8.80
CA THR A 299 -22.87 12.34 9.37
C THR A 299 -22.45 12.43 10.83
N GLU A 300 -21.82 13.54 11.17
CA GLU A 300 -21.77 14.01 12.55
C GLU A 300 -23.24 14.14 12.94
N ASN A 301 -23.71 13.22 13.79
CA ASN A 301 -24.97 13.46 14.47
C ASN A 301 -24.80 14.74 15.31
N PRO A 302 -25.80 15.63 15.29
CA PRO A 302 -25.74 16.93 15.95
C PRO A 302 -25.58 16.82 17.47
#